data_AF-A0A959RXI8-F1
#
_entry.id   AF-A0A959RXI8-F1
#
_cell.length_a   1.000
_cell.length_b   1.000
_cell.length_c   1.000
_cell.angle_alpha   90.00
_cell.angle_beta   90.00
_cell.angle_gamma   90.00
#
_symmetry.space_group_name_H-M   'P 1'
#
loop_
_entity.id
_entity.type
_entity.pdbx_description
1 polymer ?
#
loop_
_entity_poly.entity_id
_entity_poly.type
_entity_poly.pdbx_seq_one_letter_code
_entity_poly.pdbx_strand_id
1 'polypeptide(L)' 'MENLEKKLEVELFQKIKSITPIGGGCIGNAMKVTVENGTSYFVKHYKNSKMHKAEANGLN' A
#
# COMPACT_ATOMS: atom_id res chain seq x y z
N MET A 1 5.02 3.55 -11.91
CA MET A 1 4.18 4.01 -10.78
C MET A 1 2.72 4.15 -11.21
N GLU A 2 2.46 4.57 -12.47
CA GLU A 2 1.11 4.67 -13.09
C GLU A 2 0.18 3.45 -12.95
N ASN A 3 0.72 2.24 -12.74
CA ASN A 3 -0.11 1.03 -12.64
C ASN A 3 -0.65 0.76 -11.23
N LEU A 4 -0.02 1.31 -10.17
CA LEU A 4 -0.47 1.09 -8.80
C LEU A 4 -1.64 2.00 -8.46
N GLU A 5 -1.55 3.28 -8.82
CA GLU A 5 -2.59 4.27 -8.57
C GLU A 5 -3.92 3.87 -9.21
N LYS A 6 -3.93 3.59 -10.52
CA LYS A 6 -5.11 3.10 -11.24
C LYS A 6 -5.72 1.85 -10.61
N LYS A 7 -4.87 0.90 -10.18
CA LYS A 7 -5.35 -0.31 -9.52
C LYS A 7 -6.02 0.00 -8.19
N LEU A 8 -5.42 0.87 -7.38
CA LEU A 8 -6.01 1.30 -6.11
C LEU A 8 -7.32 2.05 -6.32
N GLU A 9 -7.43 2.88 -7.35
CA GLU A 9 -8.69 3.58 -7.65
C GLU A 9 -9.83 2.63 -8.01
N VAL A 10 -9.53 1.57 -8.77
CA VAL A 10 -10.50 0.53 -9.14
C VAL A 10 -10.92 -0.29 -7.91
N GLU A 11 -9.97 -0.72 -7.08
CA GLU A 11 -10.26 -1.58 -5.91
C GLU A 11 -10.94 -0.81 -4.77
N LEU A 12 -10.59 0.46 -4.58
CA LEU A 12 -11.16 1.31 -3.51
C LEU A 12 -12.42 2.05 -3.95
N PHE A 13 -12.75 2.04 -5.26
CA PHE A 13 -13.81 2.84 -5.87
C PHE A 13 -13.71 4.33 -5.52
N GLN A 14 -12.48 4.84 -5.39
CA GLN A 14 -12.18 6.19 -4.92
C GLN A 14 -10.96 6.74 -5.64
N LYS A 15 -10.96 8.03 -5.95
CA LYS A 15 -9.80 8.68 -6.57
C LYS A 15 -8.67 8.86 -5.56
N ILE A 16 -7.45 8.58 -6.00
CA ILE A 16 -6.26 8.81 -5.18
C ILE A 16 -5.87 10.28 -5.25
N LYS A 17 -5.74 10.91 -4.07
CA LYS A 17 -5.25 12.29 -3.94
C LYS A 17 -3.74 12.34 -3.77
N SER A 18 -3.17 11.40 -3.01
CA SER A 18 -1.72 11.31 -2.83
C SER A 18 -1.24 9.92 -2.44
N ILE A 19 -0.03 9.58 -2.87
CA ILE A 19 0.70 8.39 -2.46
C ILE A 19 2.04 8.85 -1.90
N THR A 20 2.30 8.56 -0.63
CA THR A 20 3.56 8.92 0.02
C THR A 20 4.25 7.65 0.51
N PRO A 21 5.50 7.36 0.08
CA PRO A 21 6.27 6.27 0.65
C PRO A 21 6.50 6.55 2.14
N ILE A 22 6.21 5.57 2.97
CA ILE A 22 6.47 5.62 4.41
C ILE A 22 7.46 4.49 4.72
N GLY A 23 8.64 4.87 5.21
CA GLY A 23 9.72 3.94 5.51
C GLY A 23 10.31 4.22 6.89
N GLY A 24 10.74 3.17 7.56
CA GLY A 24 11.40 3.22 8.87
C GLY A 24 11.19 1.93 9.66
N GLY A 25 12.21 1.44 10.37
CA GLY A 25 12.10 0.24 11.20
C GLY A 25 11.52 -0.99 10.47
N CYS A 26 10.56 -1.67 11.09
CA CYS A 26 9.95 -2.92 10.60
C CYS A 26 8.90 -2.73 9.47
N ILE A 27 8.65 -1.50 9.00
CA ILE A 27 7.60 -1.21 7.99
C ILE A 27 8.17 -0.92 6.60
N GLY A 28 9.21 -1.66 6.20
CA GLY A 28 9.78 -1.56 4.84
C GLY A 28 8.72 -1.73 3.74
N ASN A 29 8.88 -0.97 2.65
CA ASN A 29 8.01 -0.98 1.46
C ASN A 29 6.52 -0.63 1.69
N ALA A 30 6.25 0.21 2.70
CA ALA A 30 4.91 0.73 2.96
C ALA A 30 4.68 2.09 2.28
N MET A 31 3.41 2.37 1.99
CA MET A 31 2.94 3.61 1.41
C MET A 31 1.69 4.07 2.18
N LYS A 32 1.60 5.37 2.46
CA LYS A 32 0.36 6.02 2.86
C LYS A 32 -0.35 6.48 1.59
N VAL A 33 -1.58 6.01 1.39
CA VAL A 33 -2.43 6.39 0.26
C VAL A 33 -3.58 7.22 0.80
N THR A 34 -3.70 8.47 0.38
CA THR A 34 -4.81 9.35 0.76
C THR A 34 -5.73 9.53 -0.44
N VAL A 35 -7.02 9.34 -0.23
CA VAL A 35 -8.08 9.54 -1.25
C VAL A 35 -8.71 10.93 -1.14
N GLU A 36 -9.49 11.34 -2.15
CA GLU A 36 -10.09 12.68 -2.19
C GLU A 36 -10.98 13.03 -1.00
N ASN A 37 -11.68 12.05 -0.42
CA ASN A 37 -12.53 12.27 0.77
C ASN A 37 -11.72 12.45 2.08
N GLY A 38 -10.39 12.39 2.02
CA GLY A 38 -9.49 12.55 3.17
C GLY A 38 -9.14 11.25 3.90
N THR A 39 -9.77 10.13 3.57
CA THR A 39 -9.43 8.81 4.14
C THR A 39 -7.99 8.44 3.76
N SER A 40 -7.27 7.83 4.70
CA SER A 40 -5.90 7.37 4.51
C SER A 40 -5.79 5.87 4.72
N TYR A 41 -5.14 5.19 3.78
CA TYR A 41 -4.88 3.75 3.79
C TYR A 41 -3.38 3.49 3.97
N PHE A 42 -3.06 2.44 4.70
CA PHE A 42 -1.70 1.89 4.78
C PHE A 42 -1.58 0.73 3.78
N VAL A 43 -0.72 0.89 2.78
CA VAL A 43 -0.56 -0.06 1.68
C VAL A 43 0.86 -0.61 1.68
N LYS A 44 1.01 -1.92 1.80
CA LYS A 44 2.28 -2.62 1.56
C LYS A 44 2.25 -3.27 0.20
N HIS A 45 3.30 -3.04 -0.58
CA HIS A 45 3.46 -3.65 -1.89
C HIS A 45 4.60 -4.67 -1.85
N TYR A 46 4.25 -5.94 -2.08
CA TYR A 46 5.21 -7.04 -2.09
C TYR A 46 5.52 -7.46 -3.52
N LYS A 47 6.80 -7.64 -3.86
CA LYS A 47 7.22 -8.22 -5.14
C LYS A 47 6.83 -9.70 -5.29
N ASN A 48 6.59 -10.40 -4.16
CA ASN A 48 6.27 -11.82 -4.13
C ASN A 48 5.23 -12.12 -3.03
N SER A 49 4.24 -12.95 -3.36
CA SER A 49 3.18 -13.39 -2.44
C SER A 49 3.71 -14.18 -1.24
N LYS A 50 4.87 -14.84 -1.36
CA LYS A 50 5.53 -15.53 -0.23
C LYS A 50 5.90 -14.55 0.89
N MET A 51 6.36 -13.35 0.54
CA MET A 51 6.78 -12.33 1.51
C MET A 51 5.58 -11.76 2.26
N HIS A 52 4.47 -11.54 1.56
CA HIS A 52 3.19 -11.19 2.18
C HIS A 52 2.73 -12.26 3.19
N LYS A 53 2.79 -13.54 2.81
CA LYS A 53 2.41 -14.65 3.71
C LYS A 53 3.33 -14.75 4.93
N ALA A 54 4.64 -14.60 4.74
CA ALA A 54 5.58 -14.63 5.86
C ALA A 54 5.26 -13.49 6.84
N GLU A 55 5.09 -12.26 6.35
CA GLU A 55 4.78 -11.11 7.20
C GLU A 55 3.42 -11.26 7.92
N ALA A 56 2.38 -11.68 7.19
CA ALA A 56 1.05 -11.92 7.77
C ALA A 56 1.04 -13.02 8.84
N ASN A 57 2.00 -13.96 8.77
CA ASN A 57 2.15 -15.06 9.73
C ASN A 57 3.28 -14.82 10.75
N GLY A 58 3.78 -13.59 10.91
CA GLY A 58 4.76 -13.26 11.95
C GLY A 58 6.22 -13.56 11.62
N LEU A 59 6.59 -13.64 10.34
CA LEU A 59 7.95 -13.87 9.82
C LEU A 59 8.55 -15.23 10.20
N ASN A 60 7.77 -16.32 10.08
CA ASN A 60 8.31 -17.68 10.15
C ASN A 60 9.25 -18.00 8.98
#